data_AF-A0A9E1UT08-F1
#
_entry.id   AF-A0A9E1UT08-F1
#
_cell.length_a   1.000
_cell.length_b   1.000
_cell.length_c   1.000
_cell.angle_alpha   90.00
_cell.angle_beta   90.00
_cell.angle_gamma   90.00
#
_symmetry.space_group_name_H-M   'P 1'
#
loop_
_entity.id
_entity.type
_entity.pdbx_description
1 polymer ?
#
loop_
_entity_poly.entity_id
_entity_poly.type
_entity_poly.pdbx_seq_one_letter_code
_entity_poly.pdbx_strand_id
1 'polypeptide(L)'
;CVLPTNHAIAREFEACGYHSCGPSTHLLDEFAKIPEMDAIQLGPGTDLRAAHQSLPDSTQFQPLIDPMLMRDGTGDDVHRRIAETTALLLERGGGTLCAWSFDTDTPLTNVTTMYETVAEAQFAREP
;
A
#
# COMPACT_ATOMS: atom_id res chain seq x y z
N CYS A 1 -10.47 15.46 14.70
CA CYS A 1 -9.39 14.50 14.36
C CYS A 1 -9.81 13.13 14.87
N VAL A 2 -9.83 12.10 14.02
CA VAL A 2 -10.27 10.74 14.43
C VAL A 2 -9.15 9.92 15.11
N LEU A 3 -7.89 10.35 14.98
CA LEU A 3 -6.74 9.61 15.51
C LEU A 3 -6.81 9.34 17.02
N PRO A 4 -7.17 10.31 17.89
CA PRO A 4 -7.29 10.02 19.33
C PRO A 4 -8.32 8.92 19.63
N THR A 5 -9.44 8.90 18.90
CA THR A 5 -10.45 7.85 19.02
C THR A 5 -9.90 6.51 18.53
N ASN A 6 -9.18 6.49 17.42
CA ASN A 6 -8.56 5.27 16.88
C ASN A 6 -7.54 4.69 17.87
N HIS A 7 -6.72 5.54 18.52
CA HIS A 7 -5.78 5.11 19.55
C HIS A 7 -6.49 4.50 20.75
N ALA A 8 -7.60 5.10 21.20
CA ALA A 8 -8.38 4.58 22.31
C ALA A 8 -8.96 3.20 21.97
N ILE A 9 -9.49 3.02 20.76
CA ILE A 9 -10.03 1.75 20.29
C ILE A 9 -8.93 0.69 20.16
N ALA A 10 -7.79 1.04 19.54
CA ALA A 10 -6.69 0.10 19.30
C ALA A 10 -6.13 -0.54 20.58
N ARG A 11 -6.13 0.20 21.70
CA ARG A 11 -5.67 -0.32 23.02
C ARG A 11 -6.51 -1.46 23.59
N GLU A 12 -7.71 -1.67 23.07
CA GLU A 12 -8.61 -2.75 23.49
C GLU A 12 -8.32 -4.07 22.75
N PHE A 13 -7.36 -4.08 21.81
CA PHE A 13 -7.00 -5.24 21.00
C PHE A 13 -5.52 -5.59 21.12
N GLU A 14 -5.18 -6.86 20.92
CA GLU A 14 -3.79 -7.34 20.92
C GLU A 14 -3.03 -6.99 19.62
N ALA A 15 -3.76 -6.67 18.55
CA ALA A 15 -3.22 -6.26 17.26
C ALA A 15 -4.27 -5.46 16.47
N CYS A 16 -3.83 -4.50 15.66
CA CYS A 16 -4.73 -3.75 14.79
C CYS A 16 -4.13 -3.39 13.42
N GLY A 17 -4.94 -3.54 12.38
CA GLY A 17 -4.68 -2.99 11.06
C GLY A 17 -5.28 -1.60 10.91
N TYR A 18 -4.51 -0.65 10.39
CA TYR A 18 -4.99 0.70 10.12
C TYR A 18 -5.11 0.98 8.63
N HIS A 19 -6.22 1.56 8.19
CA HIS A 19 -6.38 2.02 6.81
C HIS A 19 -6.56 3.53 6.77
N SER A 20 -5.77 4.20 5.92
CA SER A 20 -5.95 5.60 5.58
C SER A 20 -6.29 5.76 4.10
N CYS A 21 -7.44 6.38 3.82
CA CYS A 21 -7.88 6.69 2.47
C CYS A 21 -7.11 7.90 1.91
N GLY A 22 -6.61 7.79 0.68
CA GLY A 22 -5.96 8.90 -0.03
C GLY A 22 -4.56 9.26 0.49
N PRO A 23 -4.02 10.42 0.04
CA PRO A 23 -2.64 10.80 0.28
C PRO A 23 -2.41 11.19 1.74
N SER A 24 -1.53 10.44 2.42
CA SER A 24 -1.39 10.52 3.87
C SER A 24 0.04 10.75 4.36
N THR A 25 0.95 11.22 3.50
CA THR A 25 2.36 11.48 3.87
C THR A 25 2.49 12.38 5.11
N HIS A 26 1.63 13.39 5.22
CA HIS A 26 1.63 14.35 6.33
C HIS A 26 1.18 13.77 7.69
N LEU A 27 0.73 12.51 7.73
CA LEU A 27 0.22 11.84 8.94
C LEU A 27 1.08 10.64 9.37
N LEU A 28 2.14 10.32 8.64
CA LEU A 28 2.94 9.09 8.87
C LEU A 28 3.51 9.03 10.30
N ASP A 29 4.03 10.15 10.82
CA ASP A 29 4.55 10.23 12.19
C ASP A 29 3.47 9.98 13.25
N GLU A 30 2.23 10.35 12.96
CA GLU A 30 1.11 10.09 13.87
C GLU A 30 0.62 8.64 13.76
N PHE A 31 0.61 8.06 12.55
CA PHE A 31 0.27 6.66 12.36
C PHE A 31 1.26 5.73 13.07
N ALA A 32 2.55 6.07 13.07
CA ALA A 32 3.59 5.32 13.79
C ALA A 32 3.37 5.28 15.32
N LYS A 33 2.48 6.14 15.87
CA LYS A 33 2.14 6.20 17.30
C LYS A 33 0.87 5.42 17.64
N ILE A 34 0.19 4.80 16.66
CA ILE A 34 -1.00 3.97 16.91
C ILE A 34 -0.54 2.72 17.67
N PRO A 35 -1.06 2.46 18.89
CA PRO A 35 -0.66 1.31 19.69
C PRO A 35 -1.09 0.00 19.04
N GLU A 36 -0.28 -1.05 19.20
CA GLU A 36 -0.54 -2.40 18.68
C GLU A 36 -0.80 -2.46 17.15
N MET A 37 -0.36 -1.46 16.39
CA MET A 37 -0.52 -1.44 14.94
C MET A 37 0.50 -2.37 14.26
N ASP A 38 0.02 -3.47 13.71
CA ASP A 38 0.83 -4.50 13.06
C ASP A 38 0.72 -4.46 11.53
N ALA A 39 -0.28 -3.76 10.99
CA ALA A 39 -0.45 -3.57 9.56
C ALA A 39 -0.98 -2.17 9.23
N ILE A 40 -0.54 -1.60 8.11
CA ILE A 40 -1.07 -0.34 7.61
C ILE A 40 -1.29 -0.34 6.11
N GLN A 41 -2.52 0.01 5.71
CA GLN A 41 -2.92 0.20 4.34
C GLN A 41 -2.98 1.68 3.97
N LEU A 42 -2.05 2.11 3.10
CA LEU A 42 -1.88 3.52 2.70
C LEU A 42 -2.50 3.79 1.34
N GLY A 43 -3.34 4.82 1.27
CA GLY A 43 -4.02 5.21 0.06
C GLY A 43 -3.12 5.85 -1.01
N PRO A 44 -3.63 5.97 -2.26
CA PRO A 44 -2.95 6.60 -3.38
C PRO A 44 -2.44 8.00 -3.08
N GLY A 45 -1.28 8.34 -3.64
CA GLY A 45 -0.62 9.64 -3.43
C GLY A 45 0.16 9.77 -2.12
N THR A 46 0.16 8.74 -1.27
CA THR A 46 1.09 8.67 -0.12
C THR A 46 2.51 8.40 -0.61
N ASP A 47 3.48 9.10 -0.04
CA ASP A 47 4.91 8.86 -0.29
C ASP A 47 5.33 7.58 0.44
N LEU A 48 5.46 6.51 -0.34
CA LEU A 48 5.79 5.19 0.19
C LEU A 48 7.24 5.09 0.68
N ARG A 49 8.16 5.95 0.19
CA ARG A 49 9.54 5.99 0.70
C ARG A 49 9.57 6.69 2.06
N ALA A 50 8.86 7.80 2.21
CA ALA A 50 8.70 8.44 3.52
C ALA A 50 8.01 7.50 4.52
N ALA A 51 6.98 6.77 4.08
CA ALA A 51 6.29 5.79 4.92
C ALA A 51 7.22 4.64 5.34
N HIS A 52 8.04 4.12 4.42
CA HIS A 52 9.05 3.10 4.72
C HIS A 52 10.03 3.57 5.82
N GLN A 53 10.41 4.85 5.83
CA GLN A 53 11.32 5.42 6.83
C GLN A 53 10.65 5.72 8.18
N SER A 54 9.35 6.04 8.18
CA SER A 54 8.64 6.54 9.36
C SER A 54 7.98 5.42 10.17
N LEU A 55 7.60 4.32 9.50
CA LEU A 55 6.85 3.23 10.12
C LEU A 55 7.79 2.14 10.66
N PRO A 56 7.50 1.57 11.85
CA PRO A 56 8.31 0.47 12.43
C PRO A 56 8.46 -0.70 11.45
N ASP A 57 9.64 -1.33 11.39
CA ASP A 57 9.88 -2.48 10.50
C ASP A 57 8.93 -3.66 10.74
N SER A 58 8.40 -3.79 11.96
CA SER A 58 7.41 -4.80 12.33
C SER A 58 6.03 -4.58 11.71
N THR A 59 5.74 -3.38 11.18
CA THR A 59 4.45 -3.08 10.56
C THR A 59 4.41 -3.63 9.13
N GLN A 60 3.44 -4.52 8.87
CA GLN A 60 3.12 -4.99 7.52
C GLN A 60 2.64 -3.84 6.65
N PHE A 61 3.33 -3.68 5.52
CA PHE A 61 3.15 -2.55 4.63
C PHE A 61 2.22 -2.90 3.48
N GLN A 62 1.13 -2.13 3.34
CA GLN A 62 0.05 -2.43 2.40
C GLN A 62 -0.33 -1.23 1.51
N PRO A 63 0.51 -0.82 0.56
CA PRO A 63 0.16 0.27 -0.36
C PRO A 63 -1.05 -0.11 -1.21
N LEU A 64 -2.02 0.80 -1.31
CA LEU A 64 -3.18 0.67 -2.19
C LEU A 64 -2.85 1.27 -3.55
N ILE A 65 -3.04 0.47 -4.60
CA ILE A 65 -2.96 0.94 -5.98
C ILE A 65 -4.06 1.97 -6.23
N ASP A 66 -3.74 3.01 -6.99
CA ASP A 66 -4.71 3.99 -7.43
C ASP A 66 -5.74 3.35 -8.40
N PRO A 67 -7.03 3.23 -8.03
CA PRO A 67 -8.03 2.68 -8.93
C PRO A 67 -8.21 3.55 -10.19
N MET A 68 -7.92 4.86 -10.10
CA MET A 68 -7.99 5.77 -11.26
C MET A 68 -6.86 5.50 -12.24
N LEU A 69 -5.66 5.18 -11.75
CA LEU A 69 -4.56 4.71 -12.62
C LEU A 69 -4.95 3.41 -13.34
N MET A 70 -5.60 2.49 -12.62
CA MET A 70 -5.99 1.20 -13.20
C MET A 70 -7.06 1.37 -14.28
N ARG A 71 -7.97 2.34 -14.13
CA ARG A 71 -9.03 2.62 -15.11
C ARG A 71 -8.52 3.46 -16.29
N ASP A 72 -7.84 4.56 -16.00
CA ASP A 72 -7.56 5.62 -16.98
C ASP A 72 -6.13 5.56 -17.54
N GLY A 73 -5.23 4.80 -16.91
CA GLY A 73 -3.83 4.66 -17.31
C GLY A 73 -3.60 3.72 -18.49
N THR A 74 -2.48 3.93 -19.18
CA THR A 74 -2.00 2.98 -20.19
C THR A 74 -1.38 1.74 -19.53
N GLY A 75 -1.23 0.64 -20.28
CA GLY A 75 -0.51 -0.55 -19.79
C GLY A 75 0.90 -0.21 -19.29
N ASP A 76 1.61 0.69 -19.96
CA ASP A 76 2.95 1.15 -19.56
C ASP A 76 2.90 1.95 -18.24
N ASP A 77 1.89 2.80 -18.05
CA ASP A 77 1.71 3.55 -16.80
C ASP A 77 1.43 2.62 -15.61
N VAL A 78 0.56 1.63 -15.83
CA VAL A 78 0.26 0.59 -14.83
C VAL A 78 1.52 -0.20 -14.53
N HIS A 79 2.16 -0.79 -15.52
CA HIS A 79 3.39 -1.58 -15.34
C HIS A 79 4.44 -0.79 -14.54
N ARG A 80 4.77 0.42 -14.97
CA ARG A 80 5.77 1.26 -14.29
C ARG A 80 5.41 1.49 -12.82
N ARG A 81 4.16 1.87 -12.53
CA ARG A 81 3.76 2.17 -11.15
C ARG A 81 3.71 0.93 -10.26
N ILE A 82 3.25 -0.20 -10.79
CA ILE A 82 3.21 -1.48 -10.07
C ILE A 82 4.64 -1.97 -9.81
N ALA A 83 5.55 -1.85 -10.79
CA ALA A 83 6.95 -2.20 -10.61
C ALA A 83 7.63 -1.33 -9.54
N GLU A 84 7.44 0.00 -9.57
CA GLU A 84 7.96 0.92 -8.55
C GLU A 84 7.47 0.54 -7.13
N THR A 85 6.17 0.26 -7.00
CA THR A 85 5.56 -0.07 -5.70
C THR A 85 6.02 -1.44 -5.22
N THR A 86 6.11 -2.42 -6.12
CA THR A 86 6.57 -3.78 -5.80
C THR A 86 8.03 -3.78 -5.37
N ALA A 87 8.89 -3.02 -6.05
CA ALA A 87 10.30 -2.88 -5.66
C ALA A 87 10.44 -2.34 -4.22
N LEU A 88 9.66 -1.31 -3.85
CA LEU A 88 9.64 -0.78 -2.48
C LEU A 88 9.17 -1.81 -1.44
N LEU A 89 8.16 -2.62 -1.78
CA LEU A 89 7.71 -3.70 -0.90
C LEU A 89 8.80 -4.76 -0.72
N LEU A 90 9.49 -5.12 -1.79
CA LEU A 90 10.59 -6.09 -1.74
C LEU A 90 11.79 -5.55 -0.94
N GLU A 91 12.13 -4.27 -1.07
CA GLU A 91 13.15 -3.60 -0.25
C GLU A 91 12.85 -3.69 1.25
N ARG A 92 11.57 -3.69 1.63
CA ARG A 92 11.10 -3.86 3.02
C ARG A 92 11.01 -5.32 3.48
N GLY A 93 11.45 -6.27 2.67
CA GLY A 93 11.36 -7.71 2.97
C GLY A 93 10.02 -8.35 2.59
N GLY A 94 9.14 -7.62 1.91
CA GLY A 94 7.83 -8.09 1.43
C GLY A 94 6.68 -7.19 1.87
N GLY A 95 5.47 -7.55 1.44
CA GLY A 95 4.25 -6.85 1.80
C GLY A 95 3.10 -7.24 0.88
N THR A 96 1.95 -6.57 1.07
CA THR A 96 0.75 -6.83 0.28
C THR A 96 0.45 -5.60 -0.57
N LEU A 97 0.54 -5.74 -1.89
CA LEU A 97 0.03 -4.72 -2.79
C LEU A 97 -1.50 -4.82 -2.83
N CYS A 98 -2.19 -3.82 -2.28
CA CYS A 98 -3.65 -3.84 -2.20
C CYS A 98 -4.28 -3.31 -3.49
N ALA A 99 -5.28 -4.04 -3.98
CA ALA A 99 -6.00 -3.77 -5.22
C ALA A 99 -7.50 -4.00 -5.00
N TRP A 100 -8.25 -2.94 -4.73
CA TRP A 100 -9.70 -3.01 -4.51
C TRP A 100 -10.39 -1.72 -4.98
N SER A 101 -11.73 -1.74 -5.06
CA SER A 101 -12.55 -0.65 -5.63
C SER A 101 -12.26 -0.33 -7.10
N PHE A 102 -12.02 -1.36 -7.91
CA PHE A 102 -12.02 -1.20 -9.37
C PHE A 102 -13.44 -1.05 -9.89
N ASP A 103 -13.67 0.00 -10.68
CA ASP A 103 -14.93 0.24 -11.36
C ASP A 103 -15.16 -0.79 -12.48
N THR A 104 -16.42 -0.99 -12.88
CA THR A 104 -16.79 -1.96 -13.93
C THR A 104 -16.18 -1.66 -15.31
N ASP A 105 -15.74 -0.43 -15.53
CA ASP A 105 -15.07 0.03 -16.75
C ASP A 105 -13.53 -0.02 -16.65
N THR A 106 -12.96 -0.50 -15.54
CA THR A 106 -11.52 -0.76 -15.42
C THR A 106 -11.11 -1.81 -16.47
N PRO A 107 -10.18 -1.49 -17.39
CA PRO A 107 -9.76 -2.44 -18.42
C PRO A 107 -9.16 -3.71 -17.81
N LEU A 108 -9.67 -4.87 -18.23
CA LEU A 108 -9.12 -6.16 -17.79
C LEU A 108 -7.63 -6.28 -18.11
N THR A 109 -7.18 -5.71 -19.24
CA THR A 109 -5.77 -5.67 -19.62
C THR A 109 -4.91 -4.99 -18.57
N ASN A 110 -5.38 -3.90 -17.97
CA ASN A 110 -4.64 -3.20 -16.91
C ASN A 110 -4.56 -4.05 -15.64
N VAL A 111 -5.64 -4.75 -15.28
CA VAL A 111 -5.65 -5.69 -14.15
C VAL A 111 -4.68 -6.85 -14.40
N THR A 112 -4.65 -7.40 -15.61
CA THR A 112 -3.69 -8.44 -16.00
C THR A 112 -2.25 -7.93 -15.92
N THR A 113 -1.96 -6.75 -16.48
CA THR A 113 -0.63 -6.12 -16.41
C THR A 113 -0.15 -5.95 -14.98
N MET A 114 -1.02 -5.57 -14.04
CA MET A 114 -0.67 -5.49 -12.61
C MET A 114 -0.19 -6.85 -12.07
N TYR A 115 -0.95 -7.93 -12.30
CA TYR A 115 -0.56 -9.26 -11.81
C TYR A 115 0.72 -9.77 -12.45
N GLU A 116 0.87 -9.60 -13.77
CA GLU A 116 2.07 -9.99 -14.51
C GLU A 116 3.31 -9.23 -14.00
N THR A 117 3.19 -7.92 -13.79
CA THR A 117 4.28 -7.08 -13.26
C THR A 117 4.73 -7.52 -11.86
N VAL A 118 3.79 -7.89 -10.98
CA VAL A 118 4.14 -8.42 -9.65
C VAL A 118 4.86 -9.78 -9.78
N ALA A 119 4.38 -10.65 -10.67
CA ALA A 119 4.95 -11.96 -10.90
C ALA A 119 6.39 -11.87 -11.45
N GLU A 120 6.65 -10.98 -12.42
CA GLU A 120 8.00 -10.69 -12.95
C GLU A 120 9.00 -10.35 -11.85
N ALA A 121 8.60 -9.47 -10.92
CA ALA A 121 9.44 -9.05 -9.80
C ALA A 121 9.73 -10.18 -8.80
N GLN A 122 8.79 -11.12 -8.64
CA GLN A 122 8.98 -12.30 -7.79
C GLN A 122 9.91 -13.32 -8.45
N PHE A 123 9.72 -13.62 -9.73
CA PHE A 123 10.57 -14.55 -10.47
C PHE A 123 12.00 -14.04 -10.63
N ALA A 124 12.22 -12.74 -10.73
CA ALA A 124 13.57 -12.15 -10.75
C ALA A 124 14.37 -12.38 -9.44
N ARG A 125 13.73 -12.85 -8.37
CA ARG A 125 14.40 -13.20 -7.09
C ARG A 125 14.73 -14.69 -6.94
N GLU A 126 14.21 -15.56 -7.81
CA GLU A 126 14.52 -16.99 -7.79
C GLU A 126 15.81 -17.24 -8.61
N PRO A 127 16.84 -17.88 -8.03
CA PRO A 127 18.10 -18.17 -8.73
C PRO A 127 17.95 -19.24 -9.82
#